data_AF-A0A951WKS2-F1
#
_entry.id   AF-A0A951WKS2-F1
#
_cell.length_a   1.000
_cell.length_b   1.000
_cell.length_c   1.000
_cell.angle_alpha   90.00
_cell.angle_beta   90.00
_cell.angle_gamma   90.00
#
_symmetry.space_group_name_H-M   'P 1'
#
loop_
_entity.id
_entity.type
_entity.pdbx_description
1 polymer ?
#
loop_
_entity_poly.entity_id
_entity_poly.type
_entity_poly.pdbx_seq_one_letter_code
_entity_poly.pdbx_strand_id
1 'polypeptide(L)'
;MIRLDNKQKLSVPFGFKEGFIWFRWTLVSCFALILYMPVLVMCSLPKVLRYNHMFVVFWFCLGLDWYLKRYFSILLSSGNSIEVIPGLFSLTLVFNKGAAFGLLKGWGWLFVGLAMFTCVFILVYLALYREKDRLVCWALVFILSGAIGNMIDRIQFEHVIDYLFFYYGNWHFPVFNFADVVINIGVGLICLDVVRDMFRKRDELKAVED
;
A
#
# COMPACT_ATOMS: atom_id res chain seq x y z
N MET A 1 6.54 11.94 -35.79
CA MET A 1 5.13 12.42 -35.73
C MET A 1 4.24 11.20 -35.47
N ILE A 2 4.11 10.79 -34.21
CA ILE A 2 3.35 9.60 -33.82
C ILE A 2 1.93 10.04 -33.52
N ARG A 3 0.95 9.55 -34.31
CA ARG A 3 -0.48 9.76 -34.05
C ARG A 3 -0.85 9.07 -32.74
N LEU A 4 -1.15 9.85 -31.71
CA LEU A 4 -1.81 9.38 -30.50
C LEU A 4 -3.31 9.28 -30.82
N ASP A 5 -3.81 8.05 -30.88
CA ASP A 5 -5.22 7.76 -31.12
C ASP A 5 -6.05 8.27 -29.93
N ASN A 6 -6.91 9.22 -30.24
CA ASN A 6 -7.67 10.04 -29.31
C ASN A 6 -9.00 9.35 -28.95
N LYS A 7 -8.92 8.13 -28.42
CA LYS A 7 -10.10 7.33 -28.03
C LYS A 7 -9.89 6.55 -26.74
N GLN A 8 -9.77 7.27 -25.64
CA GLN A 8 -10.24 6.78 -24.33
C GLN A 8 -10.66 7.98 -23.48
N LYS A 9 -11.74 8.66 -23.92
CA LYS A 9 -12.61 9.38 -22.99
C LYS A 9 -13.20 8.34 -22.04
N LEU A 10 -12.50 8.04 -20.94
CA LEU A 10 -13.13 7.40 -19.79
C LEU A 10 -13.91 8.49 -19.05
N SER A 11 -15.12 8.77 -19.51
CA SER A 11 -16.14 9.27 -18.60
C SER A 11 -16.28 8.19 -17.52
N VAL A 12 -15.81 8.45 -16.31
CA VAL A 12 -16.22 7.67 -15.15
C VAL A 12 -17.52 8.35 -14.70
N PRO A 13 -18.72 7.89 -15.13
CA PRO A 13 -19.91 8.46 -14.55
C PRO A 13 -19.93 7.91 -13.12
N PHE A 14 -19.74 8.78 -12.14
CA PHE A 14 -20.02 8.40 -10.75
C PHE A 14 -21.55 8.23 -10.66
N GLY A 15 -22.03 7.07 -11.09
CA GLY A 15 -23.44 6.74 -11.16
C GLY A 15 -23.97 6.44 -9.77
N PHE A 16 -25.23 6.80 -9.54
CA PHE A 16 -25.95 6.55 -8.29
C PHE A 16 -25.85 5.08 -7.80
N LYS A 17 -25.72 4.12 -8.74
CA LYS A 17 -25.53 2.69 -8.44
C LYS A 17 -24.17 2.38 -7.80
N GLU A 18 -23.09 3.02 -8.25
CA GLU A 18 -21.76 2.87 -7.65
C GLU A 18 -21.76 3.44 -6.24
N GLY A 19 -22.31 4.64 -6.04
CA GLY A 19 -22.48 5.23 -4.72
C GLY A 19 -23.26 4.34 -3.75
N PHE A 20 -24.27 3.62 -4.25
CA PHE A 20 -25.05 2.67 -3.45
C PHE A 20 -24.28 1.39 -3.10
N ILE A 21 -23.43 0.89 -4.01
CA ILE A 21 -22.53 -0.23 -3.73
C ILE A 21 -21.51 0.17 -2.65
N TRP A 22 -20.88 1.33 -2.77
CA TRP A 22 -19.99 1.88 -1.76
C TRP A 22 -20.68 2.06 -0.42
N PHE A 23 -21.88 2.63 -0.39
CA PHE A 23 -22.68 2.78 0.81
C PHE A 23 -22.97 1.43 1.50
N ARG A 24 -23.31 0.39 0.73
CA ARG A 24 -23.53 -0.97 1.26
C ARG A 24 -22.25 -1.58 1.83
N TRP A 25 -21.12 -1.44 1.15
CA TRP A 25 -19.83 -1.91 1.66
C TRP A 25 -19.38 -1.13 2.90
N THR A 26 -19.57 0.19 2.94
CA THR A 26 -19.31 0.98 4.14
C THR A 26 -20.17 0.54 5.31
N LEU A 27 -21.46 0.26 5.09
CA LEU A 27 -22.35 -0.26 6.14
C LEU A 27 -21.93 -1.65 6.61
N VAL A 28 -21.57 -2.55 5.70
CA VAL A 28 -21.08 -3.90 6.05
C VAL A 28 -19.75 -3.84 6.80
N SER A 29 -18.83 -2.96 6.39
CA SER A 29 -17.55 -2.73 7.07
C SER A 29 -17.73 -2.09 8.45
N CYS A 30 -18.63 -1.12 8.59
CA CYS A 30 -18.99 -0.55 9.89
C CYS A 30 -19.66 -1.58 10.80
N PHE A 31 -20.55 -2.41 10.26
CA PHE A 31 -21.23 -3.47 11.02
C PHE A 31 -20.27 -4.60 11.42
N ALA A 32 -19.35 -4.97 10.54
CA ALA A 32 -18.27 -5.89 10.84
C ALA A 32 -17.32 -5.32 11.89
N LEU A 33 -16.95 -4.04 11.83
CA LEU A 33 -16.17 -3.36 12.86
C LEU A 33 -16.90 -3.37 14.21
N ILE A 34 -18.20 -3.08 14.24
CA ILE A 34 -19.02 -3.08 15.46
C ILE A 34 -19.19 -4.49 16.05
N LEU A 35 -19.17 -5.54 15.23
CA LEU A 35 -19.26 -6.94 15.69
C LEU A 35 -17.90 -7.57 16.04
N TYR A 36 -16.82 -7.23 15.33
CA TYR A 36 -15.47 -7.75 15.59
C TYR A 36 -14.73 -6.99 16.69
N MET A 37 -14.99 -5.69 16.86
CA MET A 37 -14.35 -4.88 17.91
C MET A 37 -14.63 -5.41 19.32
N PRO A 38 -15.87 -5.78 19.71
CA PRO A 38 -16.13 -6.34 21.03
C PRO A 38 -15.36 -7.65 21.27
N VAL A 39 -15.20 -8.49 20.26
CA VAL A 39 -14.46 -9.76 20.36
C VAL A 39 -12.94 -9.53 20.54
N LEU A 40 -12.38 -8.52 19.87
CA LEU A 40 -10.97 -8.13 20.02
C LEU A 40 -10.70 -7.38 21.34
N VAL A 41 -11.64 -6.53 21.76
CA VAL A 41 -11.57 -5.72 22.98
C VAL A 41 -11.77 -6.57 24.25
N MET A 42 -12.69 -7.55 24.22
CA MET A 42 -12.93 -8.45 25.35
C MET A 42 -11.77 -9.42 25.62
N CYS A 43 -10.90 -9.69 24.65
CA CYS A 43 -9.80 -10.64 24.82
C CYS A 43 -8.49 -10.04 25.37
N SER A 44 -8.25 -8.72 25.35
CA SER A 44 -6.98 -8.16 25.88
C SER A 44 -6.87 -6.63 25.98
N LEU A 45 -7.53 -6.01 26.95
CA LEU A 45 -7.57 -4.55 27.15
C LEU A 45 -6.19 -3.83 27.19
N PRO A 46 -5.11 -4.37 27.80
CA PRO A 46 -3.78 -3.75 27.77
C PRO A 46 -3.00 -3.94 26.46
N LYS A 47 -3.29 -5.01 25.70
CA LYS A 47 -2.66 -5.27 24.38
C LYS A 47 -3.33 -4.42 23.29
N VAL A 48 -4.65 -4.26 23.37
CA VAL A 48 -5.43 -3.39 22.46
C VAL A 48 -5.00 -1.93 22.58
N LEU A 49 -4.73 -1.42 23.79
CA LEU A 49 -4.19 -0.05 23.96
C LEU A 49 -2.81 0.15 23.31
N ARG A 50 -1.96 -0.89 23.27
CA ARG A 50 -0.62 -0.84 22.66
C ARG A 50 -0.66 -1.02 21.13
N TYR A 51 -1.64 -1.72 20.58
CA TYR A 51 -1.83 -1.83 19.12
C TYR A 51 -2.74 -0.76 18.52
N ASN A 52 -3.45 0.03 19.34
CA ASN A 52 -4.34 1.09 18.87
C ASN A 52 -3.64 2.10 17.94
N HIS A 53 -2.41 2.51 18.27
CA HIS A 53 -1.70 3.45 17.40
C HIS A 53 -1.25 2.81 16.08
N MET A 54 -0.87 1.52 16.07
CA MET A 54 -0.56 0.79 14.84
C MET A 54 -1.79 0.60 13.98
N PHE A 55 -2.94 0.33 14.59
CA PHE A 55 -4.23 0.25 13.90
C PHE A 55 -4.63 1.61 13.32
N VAL A 56 -4.45 2.70 14.07
CA VAL A 56 -4.68 4.07 13.57
C VAL A 56 -3.77 4.36 12.38
N VAL A 57 -2.47 4.03 12.46
CA VAL A 57 -1.55 4.23 11.34
C VAL A 57 -1.91 3.36 10.14
N PHE A 58 -2.29 2.10 10.34
CA PHE A 58 -2.77 1.22 9.28
C PHE A 58 -3.93 1.86 8.50
N TRP A 59 -4.98 2.29 9.21
CA TRP A 59 -6.15 2.92 8.59
C TRP A 59 -5.84 4.29 7.99
N PHE A 60 -4.95 5.06 8.64
CA PHE A 60 -4.50 6.33 8.11
C PHE A 60 -3.76 6.13 6.77
N CYS A 61 -2.80 5.21 6.70
CA CYS A 61 -2.06 4.91 5.48
C CYS A 61 -2.99 4.41 4.36
N LEU A 62 -3.90 3.48 4.70
CA LEU A 62 -4.85 2.94 3.73
C LEU A 62 -5.83 4.00 3.21
N GLY A 63 -6.39 4.82 4.12
CA GLY A 63 -7.30 5.90 3.78
C GLY A 63 -6.62 7.01 2.97
N LEU A 64 -5.38 7.35 3.32
CA LEU A 64 -4.59 8.34 2.59
C LEU A 64 -4.22 7.83 1.19
N ASP A 65 -3.83 6.57 1.03
CA ASP A 65 -3.57 5.97 -0.29
C ASP A 65 -4.80 6.08 -1.20
N TRP A 66 -5.96 5.62 -0.68
CA TRP A 66 -7.22 5.66 -1.41
C TRP A 66 -7.60 7.09 -1.81
N TYR A 67 -7.47 8.05 -0.88
CA TYR A 67 -7.75 9.45 -1.13
C TYR A 67 -6.84 10.04 -2.21
N LEU A 68 -5.53 9.85 -2.09
CA LEU A 68 -4.55 10.42 -3.02
C LEU A 68 -4.74 9.87 -4.44
N LYS A 69 -4.98 8.55 -4.57
CA LYS A 69 -5.27 7.92 -5.87
C LYS A 69 -6.49 8.54 -6.54
N ARG A 70 -7.57 8.76 -5.78
CA ARG A 70 -8.79 9.38 -6.30
C ARG A 70 -8.57 10.85 -6.67
N TYR A 71 -7.87 11.59 -5.81
CA TYR A 71 -7.54 12.99 -6.02
C TYR A 71 -6.71 13.19 -7.30
N PHE A 72 -5.59 12.46 -7.43
CA PHE A 72 -4.72 12.59 -8.60
C PHE A 72 -5.36 12.04 -9.88
N SER A 73 -6.21 11.02 -9.80
CA SER A 73 -6.99 10.57 -10.96
C SER A 73 -7.88 11.66 -11.53
N ILE A 74 -8.48 12.49 -10.68
CA ILE A 74 -9.33 13.61 -11.12
C ILE A 74 -8.45 14.75 -11.63
N LEU A 75 -7.46 15.16 -10.84
CA LEU A 75 -6.58 16.28 -11.16
C LEU A 75 -5.85 16.11 -12.49
N LEU A 76 -5.32 14.90 -12.75
CA LEU A 76 -4.49 14.62 -13.91
C LEU A 76 -5.28 14.15 -15.14
N SER A 77 -6.60 13.95 -15.02
CA SER A 77 -7.46 13.43 -16.11
C SER A 77 -7.43 14.25 -17.41
N SER A 78 -7.13 15.55 -17.32
CA SER A 78 -7.19 16.48 -18.45
C SER A 78 -5.86 16.61 -19.23
N GLY A 79 -4.75 16.15 -18.66
CA GLY A 79 -3.41 16.35 -19.25
C GLY A 79 -2.38 15.28 -18.93
N ASN A 80 -2.74 14.25 -18.16
CA ASN A 80 -1.94 13.12 -17.69
C ASN A 80 -0.63 13.44 -16.94
N SER A 81 -0.10 14.67 -16.99
CA SER A 81 1.12 15.05 -16.28
C SER A 81 1.15 16.53 -15.88
N ILE A 82 1.63 16.81 -14.67
CA ILE A 82 1.94 18.15 -14.16
C ILE A 82 3.38 18.13 -13.66
N GLU A 83 4.24 18.95 -14.25
CA GLU A 83 5.62 19.12 -13.80
C GLU A 83 5.64 19.93 -12.49
N VAL A 84 6.24 19.37 -11.44
CA VAL A 84 6.29 20.00 -10.10
C VAL A 84 7.67 20.57 -9.84
N ILE A 85 8.73 19.82 -10.15
CA ILE A 85 10.12 20.26 -10.09
C ILE A 85 10.75 20.01 -11.46
N PRO A 86 11.07 21.07 -12.22
CA PRO A 86 11.61 20.92 -13.55
C PRO A 86 12.86 20.05 -13.60
N GLY A 87 12.86 19.03 -14.46
CA GLY A 87 13.98 18.11 -14.62
C GLY A 87 14.19 17.08 -13.51
N LEU A 88 13.27 16.98 -12.54
CA LEU A 88 13.37 16.03 -11.42
C LEU A 88 12.08 15.26 -11.10
N PHE A 89 10.96 15.96 -10.98
CA PHE A 89 9.73 15.39 -10.42
C PHE A 89 8.47 15.94 -11.10
N SER A 90 7.58 15.03 -11.48
CA SER A 90 6.25 15.36 -11.99
C SER A 90 5.19 14.43 -11.40
N LEU A 91 3.95 14.92 -11.42
CA LEU A 91 2.77 14.12 -11.14
C LEU A 91 2.25 13.57 -12.45
N THR A 92 2.37 12.28 -12.72
CA THR A 92 2.00 11.65 -13.99
C THR A 92 1.07 10.48 -13.77
N LEU A 93 -0.17 10.55 -14.30
CA LEU A 93 -1.17 9.50 -14.12
C LEU A 93 -0.85 8.29 -14.99
N VAL A 94 -0.64 7.14 -14.35
CA VAL A 94 -0.39 5.86 -15.01
C VAL A 94 -1.32 4.79 -14.43
N PHE A 95 -2.01 4.07 -15.31
CA PHE A 95 -2.84 2.92 -14.94
C PHE A 95 -2.04 1.63 -15.12
N ASN A 96 -1.50 1.14 -14.01
CA ASN A 96 -0.56 0.03 -13.98
C ASN A 96 -1.28 -1.32 -13.96
N LYS A 97 -1.35 -1.97 -15.13
CA LYS A 97 -2.04 -3.26 -15.37
C LYS A 97 -1.20 -4.50 -15.06
N GLY A 98 0.06 -4.37 -14.62
CA GLY A 98 0.90 -5.53 -14.32
C GLY A 98 2.26 -5.14 -13.76
N ALA A 99 2.86 -6.00 -12.94
CA ALA A 99 4.20 -5.73 -12.40
C ALA A 99 5.21 -5.46 -13.51
N ALA A 100 6.19 -4.64 -13.14
CA ALA A 100 7.36 -4.16 -13.87
C ALA A 100 7.61 -4.82 -15.25
N PHE A 101 7.76 -3.99 -16.28
CA PHE A 101 8.17 -4.36 -17.64
C PHE A 101 7.15 -5.10 -18.53
N GLY A 102 5.88 -5.18 -18.14
CA GLY A 102 4.83 -5.72 -19.00
C GLY A 102 4.88 -7.23 -19.24
N LEU A 103 5.73 -7.96 -18.52
CA LEU A 103 5.89 -9.42 -18.59
C LEU A 103 4.62 -10.20 -18.20
N LEU A 104 3.71 -9.57 -17.45
CA LEU A 104 2.53 -10.24 -16.86
C LEU A 104 1.21 -9.55 -17.22
N LYS A 105 1.13 -8.91 -18.40
CA LYS A 105 -0.15 -8.36 -18.91
C LYS A 105 -1.21 -9.48 -18.96
N GLY A 106 -2.34 -9.28 -18.29
CA GLY A 106 -3.43 -10.27 -18.17
C GLY A 106 -3.40 -11.13 -16.90
N TRP A 107 -2.33 -11.05 -16.11
CA TRP A 107 -2.19 -11.79 -14.84
C TRP A 107 -2.53 -10.93 -13.62
N GLY A 108 -3.45 -9.96 -13.75
CA GLY A 108 -3.87 -9.09 -12.64
C GLY A 108 -4.26 -9.88 -11.38
N TRP A 109 -4.92 -11.01 -11.57
CA TRP A 109 -5.32 -11.95 -10.51
C TRP A 109 -4.15 -12.65 -9.82
N LEU A 110 -3.00 -12.86 -10.48
CA LEU A 110 -1.81 -13.39 -9.84
C LEU A 110 -1.27 -12.40 -8.80
N PHE A 111 -1.28 -11.10 -9.11
CA PHE A 111 -0.86 -10.07 -8.15
C PHE A 111 -1.82 -9.95 -6.98
N VAL A 112 -3.13 -10.09 -7.22
CA VAL A 112 -4.13 -10.19 -6.14
C VAL A 112 -3.86 -11.41 -5.26
N GLY A 113 -3.59 -12.57 -5.86
CA GLY A 113 -3.24 -13.79 -5.13
C GLY A 113 -1.98 -13.64 -4.27
N LEU A 114 -0.91 -13.05 -4.82
CA LEU A 114 0.34 -12.81 -4.09
C LEU A 114 0.15 -11.78 -2.96
N ALA A 115 -0.59 -10.70 -3.22
CA ALA A 115 -0.91 -9.70 -2.21
C ALA A 115 -1.75 -10.32 -1.08
N MET A 116 -2.77 -11.12 -1.42
CA MET A 116 -3.60 -11.81 -0.46
C MET A 116 -2.79 -12.79 0.39
N PHE A 117 -1.94 -13.60 -0.23
CA PHE A 117 -1.02 -14.50 0.48
C PHE A 117 -0.13 -13.74 1.46
N THR A 118 0.47 -12.64 1.00
CA THR A 118 1.32 -11.77 1.84
C THR A 118 0.53 -11.20 3.02
N CYS A 119 -0.69 -10.70 2.79
CA CYS A 119 -1.55 -10.15 3.84
C CYS A 119 -1.90 -11.22 4.89
N VAL A 120 -2.29 -12.41 4.46
CA VAL A 120 -2.60 -13.53 5.36
C VAL A 120 -1.38 -13.92 6.18
N PHE A 121 -0.22 -14.05 5.54
CA PHE A 121 1.03 -14.38 6.24
C PHE A 121 1.37 -13.33 7.30
N ILE A 122 1.26 -12.04 6.98
CA ILE A 122 1.51 -10.95 7.91
C ILE A 122 0.54 -10.98 9.09
N LEU A 123 -0.76 -11.17 8.83
CA LEU A 123 -1.78 -11.24 9.88
C LEU A 123 -1.56 -12.43 10.82
N VAL A 124 -1.22 -13.60 10.26
CA VAL A 124 -0.88 -14.80 11.04
C VAL A 124 0.37 -14.54 11.88
N TYR A 125 1.41 -13.95 11.28
CA TYR A 125 2.64 -13.59 12.01
C TYR A 125 2.33 -12.65 13.17
N LEU A 126 1.60 -11.56 12.94
CA LEU A 126 1.23 -10.60 13.98
C LEU A 126 0.35 -11.21 15.08
N ALA A 127 -0.47 -12.21 14.76
CA ALA A 127 -1.31 -12.92 15.72
C ALA A 127 -0.51 -13.91 16.60
N LEU A 128 0.48 -14.58 16.02
CA LEU A 128 1.27 -15.62 16.71
C LEU A 128 2.48 -15.06 17.46
N TYR A 129 3.04 -13.93 17.02
CA TYR A 129 4.30 -13.42 17.56
C TYR A 129 4.11 -12.60 18.85
N ARG A 130 4.95 -12.88 19.86
CA ARG A 130 4.88 -12.25 21.19
C ARG A 130 5.89 -11.10 21.32
N GLU A 131 5.37 -9.88 21.40
CA GLU A 131 5.82 -8.66 22.10
C GLU A 131 7.28 -8.17 22.04
N LYS A 132 8.25 -8.93 21.54
CA LYS A 132 9.67 -8.58 21.66
C LYS A 132 10.17 -7.61 20.60
N ASP A 133 9.57 -7.59 19.40
CA ASP A 133 10.09 -6.78 18.31
C ASP A 133 9.10 -5.75 17.74
N ARG A 134 9.06 -4.58 18.38
CA ARG A 134 8.16 -3.49 17.98
C ARG A 134 8.47 -2.98 16.57
N LEU A 135 9.74 -3.04 16.16
CA LEU A 135 10.19 -2.51 14.88
C LEU A 135 9.66 -3.36 13.71
N VAL A 136 9.72 -4.69 13.85
CA VAL A 136 9.10 -5.64 12.92
C VAL A 136 7.58 -5.44 12.85
N CYS A 137 6.90 -5.27 13.99
CA CYS A 137 5.45 -5.01 13.98
C CYS A 137 5.07 -3.75 13.17
N TRP A 138 5.82 -2.65 13.34
CA TRP A 138 5.62 -1.44 12.54
C TRP A 138 5.88 -1.68 11.06
N ALA A 139 6.96 -2.38 10.73
CA ALA A 139 7.31 -2.73 9.36
C ALA A 139 6.18 -3.49 8.66
N LEU A 140 5.64 -4.51 9.34
CA LEU A 140 4.55 -5.34 8.85
C LEU A 140 3.25 -4.56 8.67
N VAL A 141 2.94 -3.61 9.56
CA VAL A 141 1.77 -2.73 9.43
C VAL A 141 1.85 -1.85 8.19
N PHE A 142 3.03 -1.27 7.90
CA PHE A 142 3.23 -0.47 6.70
C PHE A 142 3.10 -1.32 5.42
N ILE A 143 3.75 -2.49 5.38
CA ILE A 143 3.65 -3.42 4.25
C ILE A 143 2.20 -3.86 4.04
N LEU A 144 1.50 -4.23 5.11
CA LEU A 144 0.10 -4.66 5.06
C LEU A 144 -0.82 -3.56 4.52
N SER A 145 -0.67 -2.32 5.00
CA SER A 145 -1.51 -1.19 4.55
C SER A 145 -1.33 -0.89 3.06
N GLY A 146 -0.08 -0.85 2.56
CA GLY A 146 0.18 -0.61 1.14
C GLY A 146 -0.19 -1.79 0.26
N ALA A 147 0.05 -3.04 0.71
CA ALA A 147 -0.34 -4.23 -0.02
C ALA A 147 -1.87 -4.30 -0.21
N ILE A 148 -2.64 -3.98 0.85
CA ILE A 148 -4.10 -3.91 0.76
C ILE A 148 -4.55 -2.76 -0.14
N GLY A 149 -3.95 -1.56 -0.04
CA GLY A 149 -4.30 -0.42 -0.90
C GLY A 149 -4.13 -0.73 -2.39
N ASN A 150 -3.00 -1.30 -2.77
CA ASN A 150 -2.74 -1.73 -4.15
C ASN A 150 -3.55 -2.97 -4.57
N MET A 151 -4.01 -3.80 -3.64
CA MET A 151 -4.89 -4.93 -3.94
C MET A 151 -6.33 -4.47 -4.20
N ILE A 152 -6.82 -3.48 -3.44
CA ILE A 152 -8.15 -2.88 -3.64
C ILE A 152 -8.27 -2.33 -5.06
N ASP A 153 -7.29 -1.56 -5.52
CA ASP A 153 -7.28 -1.03 -6.88
C ASP A 153 -7.36 -2.14 -7.94
N ARG A 154 -6.60 -3.23 -7.76
CA ARG A 154 -6.61 -4.35 -8.70
C ARG A 154 -7.96 -5.07 -8.73
N ILE A 155 -8.59 -5.26 -7.58
CA ILE A 155 -9.91 -5.89 -7.49
C ILE A 155 -10.98 -5.00 -8.12
N GLN A 156 -10.91 -3.69 -7.90
CA GLN A 156 -11.94 -2.75 -8.32
C GLN A 156 -11.79 -2.28 -9.78
N PHE A 157 -10.55 -2.07 -10.23
CA PHE A 157 -10.25 -1.41 -11.50
C PHE A 157 -9.39 -2.26 -12.45
N GLU A 158 -8.92 -3.44 -12.02
CA GLU A 158 -7.99 -4.31 -12.77
C GLU A 158 -6.59 -3.68 -13.01
N HIS A 159 -6.30 -2.56 -12.37
CA HIS A 159 -5.01 -1.86 -12.44
C HIS A 159 -4.76 -1.07 -11.16
N VAL A 160 -3.50 -0.70 -10.92
CA VAL A 160 -3.11 0.20 -9.84
C VAL A 160 -3.00 1.63 -10.37
N ILE A 161 -3.43 2.61 -9.59
CA ILE A 161 -3.34 4.04 -9.95
C ILE A 161 -2.02 4.60 -9.44
N ASP A 162 -1.10 4.90 -10.35
CA ASP A 162 0.22 5.48 -10.07
C ASP A 162 0.27 6.94 -10.51
N TYR A 163 0.98 7.79 -9.75
CA TYR A 163 0.98 9.24 -9.97
C TYR A 163 2.29 9.96 -9.63
N LEU A 164 3.23 9.35 -8.91
CA LEU A 164 4.52 9.95 -8.56
C LEU A 164 5.57 9.56 -9.60
N PHE A 165 6.14 10.53 -10.32
CA PHE A 165 7.15 10.27 -11.34
C PHE A 165 8.43 11.08 -11.09
N PHE A 166 9.54 10.36 -10.88
CA PHE A 166 10.88 10.94 -10.76
C PHE A 166 11.72 10.61 -11.98
N TYR A 167 12.46 11.59 -12.47
CA TYR A 167 13.33 11.46 -13.64
C TYR A 167 14.53 12.39 -13.54
N TYR A 168 15.61 12.08 -14.25
CA TYR A 168 16.79 12.95 -14.36
C TYR A 168 17.47 12.73 -15.71
N GLY A 169 17.42 13.74 -16.58
CA GLY A 169 17.83 13.58 -17.97
C GLY A 169 17.05 12.46 -18.67
N ASN A 170 17.77 11.47 -19.20
CA ASN A 170 17.17 10.28 -19.85
C ASN A 170 16.85 9.14 -18.87
N TRP A 171 17.18 9.29 -17.58
CA TRP A 171 16.87 8.29 -16.58
C TRP A 171 15.47 8.52 -16.03
N HIS A 172 14.67 7.45 -15.98
CA HIS A 172 13.28 7.49 -15.54
C HIS A 172 13.05 6.41 -14.49
N PHE A 173 12.63 6.82 -13.30
CA PHE A 173 12.15 5.87 -12.30
C PHE A 173 10.73 5.44 -12.65
N PRO A 174 10.33 4.18 -12.42
CA PRO A 174 8.95 3.75 -12.63
C PRO A 174 7.97 4.64 -11.87
N VAL A 175 6.83 4.98 -12.45
CA VAL A 175 5.79 5.74 -11.75
C VAL A 175 5.24 4.87 -10.61
N PHE A 176 5.06 5.46 -9.44
CA PHE A 176 4.58 4.76 -8.24
C PHE A 176 3.54 5.57 -7.48
N ASN A 177 3.04 5.04 -6.38
CA ASN A 177 2.04 5.70 -5.54
C ASN A 177 2.41 5.67 -4.05
N PHE A 178 1.52 6.22 -3.21
CA PHE A 178 1.72 6.24 -1.77
C PHE A 178 1.75 4.84 -1.13
N ALA A 179 0.92 3.89 -1.57
CA ALA A 179 1.01 2.48 -1.15
C ALA A 179 2.41 1.88 -1.39
N ASP A 180 3.06 2.18 -2.51
CA ASP A 180 4.43 1.72 -2.78
C ASP A 180 5.45 2.36 -1.84
N VAL A 181 5.28 3.65 -1.49
CA VAL A 181 6.13 4.35 -0.53
C VAL A 181 6.05 3.68 0.84
N VAL A 182 4.84 3.42 1.35
CA VAL A 182 4.68 2.78 2.67
C VAL A 182 5.19 1.34 2.67
N ILE A 183 5.03 0.58 1.58
CA ILE A 183 5.66 -0.75 1.46
C ILE A 183 7.18 -0.62 1.58
N ASN A 184 7.81 0.30 0.85
CA ASN A 184 9.25 0.50 0.90
C ASN A 184 9.75 0.94 2.30
N ILE A 185 8.99 1.79 3.00
CA ILE A 185 9.28 2.13 4.40
C ILE A 185 9.28 0.87 5.27
N GLY A 186 8.25 0.04 5.15
CA GLY A 186 8.17 -1.21 5.92
C GLY A 186 9.30 -2.18 5.59
N VAL A 187 9.63 -2.37 4.31
CA VAL A 187 10.78 -3.20 3.90
C VAL A 187 12.08 -2.63 4.47
N GLY A 188 12.28 -1.31 4.43
CA GLY A 188 13.44 -0.65 5.01
C GLY A 188 13.57 -0.87 6.52
N LEU A 189 12.45 -0.89 7.24
CA LEU A 189 12.44 -1.24 8.67
C LEU A 189 12.85 -2.70 8.91
N ILE A 190 12.37 -3.66 8.11
CA ILE A 190 12.84 -5.06 8.21
C ILE A 190 14.34 -5.15 7.96
N CYS A 191 14.85 -4.47 6.93
CA CYS A 191 16.28 -4.45 6.64
C CYS A 191 17.09 -3.86 7.81
N LEU A 192 16.60 -2.76 8.41
CA LEU A 192 17.23 -2.15 9.57
C LEU A 192 17.26 -3.09 10.77
N ASP A 193 16.18 -3.83 11.01
CA ASP A 193 16.08 -4.83 12.07
C ASP A 193 17.14 -5.93 11.92
N VAL A 194 17.23 -6.50 10.71
CA VAL A 194 18.22 -7.55 10.38
C VAL A 194 19.64 -7.05 10.59
N VAL A 195 19.95 -5.84 10.13
CA VAL A 195 21.29 -5.24 10.30
C VAL A 195 21.62 -5.03 11.78
N ARG A 196 20.66 -4.53 12.58
CA ARG A 196 20.84 -4.35 14.03
C ARG A 196 21.10 -5.68 14.73
N ASP A 197 20.38 -6.73 14.36
CA ASP A 197 20.52 -8.07 14.92
C ASP A 197 21.87 -8.72 14.55
N MET A 198 22.38 -8.45 13.35
CA MET A 198 23.74 -8.87 12.96
C MET A 198 24.82 -8.21 13.82
N PHE A 199 24.71 -6.90 14.08
CA PHE A 199 25.67 -6.20 14.95
C PHE A 199 25.60 -6.70 16.39
N ARG A 200 24.40 -6.89 16.95
CA ARG A 200 24.22 -7.43 18.31
C ARG A 200 24.91 -8.79 18.47
N LYS A 201 24.68 -9.72 17.54
CA LYS A 201 25.31 -11.05 17.57
C LYS A 201 26.84 -10.98 17.45
N ARG A 202 27.37 -10.05 16.65
CA ARG A 202 28.81 -9.85 16.51
C ARG A 202 29.44 -9.39 17.83
N ASP A 203 28.79 -8.47 18.53
CA ASP A 203 29.28 -7.95 19.81
C ASP A 203 29.19 -9.01 20.93
N GLU A 204 28.12 -9.81 20.92
CA GLU A 204 27.97 -10.98 21.81
C GLU A 204 29.09 -12.02 21.60
N LEU A 205 29.46 -12.30 20.34
CA LEU A 205 30.54 -13.25 20.03
C LEU A 205 31.91 -12.75 20.50
N LYS A 206 32.20 -11.46 20.32
CA LYS A 206 33.45 -10.85 20.81
C LYS A 206 33.55 -10.91 22.34
N ALA A 207 32.45 -10.65 23.04
CA ALA A 207 32.41 -10.69 24.50
C ALA A 207 32.59 -12.09 25.10
N VAL A 208 32.46 -13.15 24.29
CA VAL A 208 32.73 -14.55 24.70
C VAL A 208 34.18 -14.96 24.41
N GLU A 209 34.85 -14.28 23.48
CA GLU A 209 36.26 -14.54 23.11
C GLU A 209 37.27 -13.82 24.03
N ASP A 210 36.86 -12.72 24.69
CA ASP A 210 37.63 -11.95 25.69
C ASP A 210 37.48 -12.50 27.12
#